data_AF-B4E3Y1-F1
#
_entry.id   AF-B4E3Y1-F1
#
_cell.length_a   1.000
_cell.length_b   1.000
_cell.length_c   1.000
_cell.angle_alpha   90.00
_cell.angle_beta   90.00
_cell.angle_gamma   90.00
#
_symmetry.space_group_name_H-M   'P 1'
#
loop_
_entity.id
_entity.type
_entity.pdbx_description
1 polymer ?
#
loop_
_entity_poly.entity_id
_entity_poly.type
_entity_poly.pdbx_seq_one_letter_code
_entity_poly.pdbx_strand_id
1 'polypeptide(L)'
;RLSKYDLTEPQLALIRDIRRRGKNKVAAQNCRKRKLDQILVLADEVTNMQSEKDQLLSEQQSMMAERQRLKDKFAQLYRHVFQTLRDPDGNPYSPYEYSLQQAADGNILLVPHNATNGMELDPSKGAKNKRRDDGKK
;
A
#
# COMPACT_ATOMS: atom_id res chain seq x y z
N ARG A 1 39.90 -45.96 -15.05
CA ARG A 1 40.44 -45.40 -13.78
C ARG A 1 41.92 -45.12 -14.00
N LEU A 2 42.45 -44.02 -13.45
CA LEU A 2 43.89 -43.68 -13.53
C LEU A 2 44.79 -44.78 -12.93
N SER A 3 44.23 -45.64 -12.09
CA SER A 3 44.86 -46.84 -11.51
C SER A 3 45.27 -47.95 -12.50
N LYS A 4 45.08 -47.77 -13.81
CA LYS A 4 45.52 -48.72 -14.85
C LYS A 4 46.90 -48.40 -15.43
N TYR A 5 47.50 -47.28 -15.02
CA TYR A 5 48.78 -46.81 -15.55
C TYR A 5 49.73 -46.53 -14.39
N ASP A 6 50.98 -47.00 -14.49
CA ASP A 6 52.04 -46.64 -13.55
C ASP A 6 52.54 -45.23 -13.87
N LEU A 7 52.01 -44.26 -13.14
CA LEU A 7 52.33 -42.84 -13.31
C LEU A 7 53.28 -42.41 -12.19
N THR A 8 54.30 -41.65 -12.58
CA THR A 8 55.23 -41.02 -11.63
C THR A 8 54.51 -39.93 -10.82
N GLU A 9 55.01 -39.63 -9.61
CA GLU A 9 54.41 -38.62 -8.75
C GLU A 9 54.26 -37.22 -9.42
N PRO A 10 55.24 -36.72 -10.22
CA PRO A 10 55.06 -35.48 -10.96
C PRO A 10 53.91 -35.52 -11.98
N GLN A 11 53.70 -36.66 -12.66
CA GLN A 11 52.59 -36.84 -13.60
C GLN A 11 51.24 -36.85 -12.85
N LEU A 12 51.17 -37.51 -11.69
CA LEU A 12 49.97 -37.51 -10.84
C LEU A 12 49.65 -36.10 -10.31
N ALA A 13 50.67 -35.34 -9.91
CA ALA A 13 50.51 -33.94 -9.48
C ALA A 13 49.96 -33.06 -10.62
N LEU A 14 50.50 -33.20 -11.83
CA LEU A 14 50.01 -32.48 -13.01
C LEU A 14 48.55 -32.81 -13.33
N ILE A 15 48.17 -34.09 -13.31
CA ILE A 15 46.79 -34.52 -13.58
C ILE A 15 45.83 -33.96 -12.53
N ARG A 16 46.22 -33.99 -11.24
CA ARG A 16 45.43 -33.38 -10.15
C ARG A 16 45.23 -31.89 -10.39
N ASP A 17 46.28 -31.18 -10.78
CA ASP A 17 46.22 -29.76 -11.05
C ASP A 17 45.35 -29.40 -12.26
N ILE A 18 45.46 -30.15 -13.36
CA ILE A 18 44.58 -30.01 -14.53
C ILE A 18 43.12 -30.22 -14.13
N ARG A 19 42.82 -31.29 -13.36
CA ARG A 19 41.46 -31.55 -12.86
C ARG A 19 40.96 -30.45 -11.92
N ARG A 20 41.83 -29.94 -11.04
CA ARG A 20 41.51 -28.84 -10.12
C ARG A 20 41.17 -27.56 -10.90
N ARG A 21 41.99 -27.18 -11.88
CA ARG A 21 41.73 -26.05 -12.77
C ARG A 21 40.43 -26.22 -13.56
N GLY A 22 40.17 -27.43 -14.07
CA GLY A 22 38.92 -27.75 -14.77
C GLY A 22 37.68 -27.55 -13.88
N LYS A 23 37.69 -28.10 -12.66
CA LYS A 23 36.60 -27.91 -11.70
C LYS A 23 36.42 -26.45 -11.30
N ASN A 24 37.52 -25.72 -11.05
CA ASN A 24 37.47 -24.29 -10.70
C ASN A 24 36.90 -23.44 -11.84
N LYS A 25 37.23 -23.76 -13.10
CA LYS A 25 36.67 -23.08 -14.27
C LYS A 25 35.15 -23.22 -14.30
N VAL A 26 34.63 -24.44 -14.13
CA VAL A 26 33.19 -24.70 -14.11
C VAL A 26 32.52 -24.05 -12.89
N ALA A 27 33.14 -24.12 -11.71
CA ALA A 27 32.61 -23.49 -10.51
C ALA A 27 32.49 -21.97 -10.68
N ALA A 28 33.50 -21.31 -11.26
CA ALA A 28 33.45 -19.89 -11.56
C ALA A 28 32.35 -19.53 -12.56
N GLN A 29 32.17 -20.34 -13.61
CA GLN A 29 31.06 -20.17 -14.56
C GLN A 29 29.70 -20.31 -13.88
N ASN A 30 29.50 -21.34 -13.05
CA ASN A 30 28.24 -21.56 -12.33
C ASN A 30 27.96 -20.48 -11.29
N CYS A 31 28.98 -19.94 -10.63
CA CYS A 31 28.83 -18.80 -9.73
C CYS A 31 28.42 -17.53 -10.49
N ARG A 32 29.06 -17.25 -11.64
CA ARG A 32 28.68 -16.11 -12.50
C ARG A 32 27.26 -16.25 -13.03
N LYS A 33 26.90 -17.44 -13.53
CA LYS A 33 25.54 -17.74 -14.00
C LYS A 33 24.52 -17.48 -12.90
N ARG A 34 24.69 -18.09 -11.72
CA ARG A 34 23.78 -17.87 -10.57
C ARG A 34 23.66 -16.41 -10.19
N LYS A 35 24.76 -15.65 -10.23
CA LYS A 35 24.72 -14.22 -9.91
C LYS A 35 23.95 -13.42 -10.95
N LEU A 36 24.10 -13.73 -12.24
CA LEU A 36 23.33 -13.11 -13.32
C LEU A 36 21.85 -13.47 -13.22
N ASP A 37 21.53 -14.75 -13.00
CA ASP A 37 20.15 -15.21 -12.83
C ASP A 37 19.47 -14.46 -11.66
N GLN A 38 20.17 -14.29 -10.52
CA GLN A 38 19.67 -13.48 -9.40
C GLN A 38 19.43 -12.01 -9.75
N ILE A 39 20.34 -11.39 -10.51
CA ILE A 39 20.18 -10.00 -10.94
C ILE A 39 18.94 -9.85 -11.82
N LEU A 40 18.70 -10.80 -12.74
CA LEU A 40 17.53 -10.78 -13.62
C LEU A 40 16.23 -10.94 -12.84
N VAL A 41 16.17 -11.92 -11.92
CA VAL A 41 14.99 -12.11 -11.07
C VAL A 41 14.68 -10.84 -10.25
N LEU A 42 15.70 -10.23 -9.64
CA LEU A 42 15.51 -8.99 -8.88
C LEU A 42 15.05 -7.82 -9.76
N ALA A 43 15.54 -7.72 -11.01
CA ALA A 43 15.10 -6.69 -11.94
C ALA A 43 13.63 -6.86 -12.33
N ASP A 44 13.19 -8.10 -12.57
CA ASP A 44 11.79 -8.42 -12.86
C ASP A 44 10.90 -8.13 -11.63
N GLU A 45 11.33 -8.51 -10.43
CA GLU A 45 10.61 -8.21 -9.18
C GLU A 45 10.44 -6.70 -8.98
N VAL A 46 11.49 -5.90 -9.20
CA VAL A 46 11.42 -4.44 -9.10
C VAL A 46 10.41 -3.87 -10.11
N THR A 47 10.43 -4.37 -11.34
CA THR A 47 9.52 -3.93 -12.40
C THR A 47 8.06 -4.26 -12.04
N ASN A 48 7.82 -5.47 -11.53
CA ASN A 48 6.49 -5.90 -11.09
C ASN A 48 5.98 -5.05 -9.92
N MET A 49 6.82 -4.81 -8.90
CA MET A 49 6.46 -3.95 -7.78
C MET A 49 6.15 -2.51 -8.19
N GLN A 50 6.86 -1.97 -9.19
CA GLN A 50 6.57 -0.64 -9.72
C GLN A 50 5.21 -0.59 -10.44
N SER A 51 4.92 -1.59 -11.28
CA SER A 51 3.62 -1.72 -11.95
C SER A 51 2.46 -1.82 -10.95
N GLU A 52 2.60 -2.67 -9.93
CA GLU A 52 1.58 -2.84 -8.88
C GLU A 52 1.36 -1.54 -8.08
N LYS A 53 2.45 -0.85 -7.73
CA LYS A 53 2.37 0.45 -7.08
C LYS A 53 1.58 1.46 -7.92
N ASP A 54 1.85 1.54 -9.22
CA ASP A 54 1.19 2.50 -10.11
C ASP A 54 -0.30 2.18 -10.26
N GLN A 55 -0.67 0.90 -10.32
CA GLN A 55 -2.06 0.45 -10.29
C GLN A 55 -2.77 0.88 -8.99
N LEU A 56 -2.16 0.60 -7.84
CA LEU A 56 -2.72 0.98 -6.54
C LEU A 56 -2.88 2.50 -6.38
N LEU A 57 -1.96 3.30 -6.93
CA LEU A 57 -2.08 4.76 -6.92
C LEU A 57 -3.26 5.23 -7.78
N SER A 58 -3.48 4.61 -8.94
CA SER A 58 -4.63 4.91 -9.80
C SER A 58 -5.96 4.54 -9.12
N GLU A 59 -6.03 3.37 -8.49
CA GLU A 59 -7.20 2.92 -7.73
C GLU A 59 -7.50 3.85 -6.55
N GLN A 60 -6.46 4.27 -5.82
CA GLN A 60 -6.60 5.23 -4.74
C GLN A 60 -7.20 6.56 -5.25
N GLN A 61 -6.72 7.09 -6.37
CA GLN A 61 -7.24 8.32 -6.95
C GLN A 61 -8.72 8.19 -7.34
N SER A 62 -9.08 7.07 -7.99
CA SER A 62 -10.46 6.75 -8.35
C SER A 62 -11.37 6.69 -7.12
N MET A 63 -10.93 6.00 -6.06
CA MET A 63 -11.68 5.89 -4.81
C MET A 63 -11.84 7.24 -4.11
N MET A 64 -10.81 8.09 -4.13
CA MET A 64 -10.92 9.46 -3.60
C MET A 64 -11.93 10.30 -4.38
N ALA A 65 -11.92 10.21 -5.71
CA ALA A 65 -12.87 10.92 -6.56
C ALA A 65 -14.32 10.46 -6.30
N GLU A 66 -14.55 9.16 -6.22
CA GLU A 66 -15.89 8.62 -5.96
C GLU A 66 -16.35 8.97 -4.54
N ARG A 67 -15.47 8.91 -3.55
CA ARG A 67 -15.78 9.39 -2.19
C ARG A 67 -16.18 10.86 -2.17
N GLN A 68 -15.48 11.71 -2.93
CA GLN A 68 -15.82 13.13 -3.01
C GLN A 68 -17.19 13.33 -3.67
N ARG A 69 -17.45 12.63 -4.78
CA ARG A 69 -18.75 12.64 -5.46
C ARG A 69 -19.90 12.24 -4.52
N LEU A 70 -19.71 11.19 -3.72
CA LEU A 70 -20.71 10.75 -2.74
C LEU A 70 -20.94 11.80 -1.65
N LYS A 71 -19.88 12.43 -1.14
CA LYS A 71 -20.00 13.55 -0.18
C LYS A 71 -20.78 14.72 -0.76
N ASP A 72 -20.49 15.10 -2.01
CA ASP A 72 -21.17 16.21 -2.67
C ASP A 72 -22.65 15.90 -2.91
N LYS A 73 -22.96 14.66 -3.32
CA LYS A 73 -24.34 14.19 -3.48
C LYS A 73 -25.09 14.14 -2.15
N PHE A 74 -24.44 13.64 -1.10
CA PHE A 74 -25.01 13.63 0.25
C PHE A 74 -25.30 15.05 0.74
N ALA A 75 -24.36 15.98 0.59
CA ALA A 75 -24.55 17.37 1.00
C ALA A 75 -25.69 18.05 0.22
N GLN A 76 -25.85 17.73 -1.06
CA GLN A 76 -26.99 18.20 -1.86
C GLN A 76 -28.32 17.65 -1.34
N LEU A 77 -28.39 16.35 -1.07
CA LEU A 77 -29.60 15.72 -0.51
C LEU A 77 -29.93 16.28 0.88
N TYR A 78 -28.92 16.45 1.74
CA TYR A 78 -29.07 17.02 3.07
C TYR A 78 -29.68 18.42 2.99
N ARG A 79 -29.10 19.31 2.16
CA ARG A 79 -29.67 20.66 1.94
C ARG A 79 -31.09 20.60 1.40
N HIS A 80 -31.36 19.71 0.44
CA HIS A 80 -32.67 19.58 -0.16
C HIS A 80 -33.74 19.16 0.87
N VAL A 81 -33.43 18.19 1.73
CA VAL A 81 -34.35 17.77 2.80
C VAL A 81 -34.65 18.94 3.74
N PHE A 82 -33.64 19.67 4.22
CA PHE A 82 -33.88 20.82 5.10
C PHE A 82 -34.64 21.97 4.42
N GLN A 83 -34.51 22.13 3.10
CA GLN A 83 -35.30 23.11 2.34
C GLN A 83 -36.80 22.75 2.27
N THR A 84 -37.15 21.47 2.33
CA THR A 84 -38.54 21.00 2.21
C THR A 84 -39.19 20.61 3.54
N LEU A 85 -38.39 20.29 4.57
CA LEU A 85 -38.89 19.90 5.88
C LEU A 85 -39.58 21.06 6.59
N ARG A 86 -40.77 20.82 7.15
CA ARG A 86 -41.56 21.78 7.91
C ARG A 86 -42.02 21.18 9.23
N ASP A 87 -42.10 21.99 10.27
CA ASP A 87 -42.72 21.63 11.54
C ASP A 87 -44.26 21.55 11.40
N PRO A 88 -44.99 21.09 12.44
CA PRO A 88 -46.46 21.02 12.41
C PRO A 88 -47.15 22.38 12.18
N ASP A 89 -46.47 23.48 12.52
CA ASP A 89 -46.96 24.85 12.36
C ASP A 89 -46.61 25.43 10.97
N GLY A 90 -45.87 24.69 10.14
CA GLY A 90 -45.48 25.07 8.79
C GLY A 90 -44.17 25.86 8.67
N ASN A 91 -43.40 26.01 9.75
CA ASN A 91 -42.11 26.69 9.71
C ASN A 91 -40.98 25.75 9.22
N PRO A 92 -39.97 26.27 8.51
CA PRO A 92 -38.83 25.48 8.06
C PRO A 92 -37.91 25.09 9.22
N TYR A 93 -37.43 23.84 9.21
CA TYR A 93 -36.39 23.41 10.13
C TYR A 93 -35.02 23.98 9.73
N SER A 94 -34.30 24.54 10.71
CA SER A 94 -32.94 25.03 10.50
C SER A 94 -31.91 23.89 10.56
N PRO A 95 -31.04 23.75 9.54
CA PRO A 95 -29.94 22.77 9.56
C PRO A 95 -28.84 23.11 10.59
N TYR A 96 -28.88 24.29 11.22
CA TYR A 96 -27.99 24.66 12.32
C TYR A 96 -28.53 24.24 13.69
N GLU A 97 -29.85 24.05 13.79
CA GLU A 97 -30.53 23.68 15.03
C GLU A 97 -30.88 22.20 15.07
N TYR A 98 -31.01 21.55 13.90
CA TYR A 98 -31.36 20.14 13.79
C TYR A 98 -30.45 19.40 12.81
N SER A 99 -30.23 18.12 13.09
CA SER A 99 -29.45 17.19 12.27
C SER A 99 -30.29 15.96 11.91
N LEU A 100 -29.98 15.33 10.77
CA LEU A 100 -30.56 14.04 10.40
C LEU A 100 -29.61 12.92 10.82
N GLN A 101 -30.12 11.96 11.59
CA GLN A 101 -29.36 10.79 12.04
C GLN A 101 -30.03 9.50 11.55
N GLN A 102 -29.22 8.52 11.15
CA GLN A 102 -29.72 7.20 10.78
C GLN A 102 -29.71 6.29 12.01
N ALA A 103 -30.87 5.74 12.35
CA ALA A 103 -31.02 4.73 13.39
C ALA A 103 -30.56 3.34 12.89
N ALA A 104 -30.35 2.39 13.82
CA ALA A 104 -29.84 1.06 13.51
C ALA A 104 -30.76 0.22 12.60
N ASP A 105 -32.05 0.56 12.58
CA ASP A 105 -33.07 -0.03 11.70
C ASP A 105 -33.11 0.62 10.31
N GLY A 106 -32.27 1.62 10.05
CA GLY A 106 -32.19 2.36 8.80
C GLY A 106 -33.11 3.57 8.72
N ASN A 107 -33.95 3.82 9.72
CA ASN A 107 -34.85 4.98 9.75
C ASN A 107 -34.08 6.29 9.96
N ILE A 108 -34.58 7.39 9.39
CA ILE A 108 -33.97 8.72 9.55
C ILE A 108 -34.72 9.50 10.62
N LEU A 109 -33.99 9.95 11.63
CA LEU A 109 -34.48 10.73 12.76
C LEU A 109 -33.99 12.18 12.67
N LEU A 110 -34.86 13.13 12.99
CA LEU A 110 -34.50 14.54 13.15
C LEU A 110 -34.13 14.80 14.61
N VAL A 111 -32.89 15.22 14.85
CA VAL A 111 -32.32 15.38 16.20
C VAL A 111 -31.83 16.82 16.40
N PRO A 112 -32.28 17.53 17.45
CA PRO A 112 -31.78 18.87 17.75
C PRO A 112 -30.30 18.86 18.17
N HIS A 113 -29.51 19.82 17.70
CA HIS A 113 -28.09 19.97 18.05
C HIS A 113 -27.87 20.23 19.55
N ASN A 114 -28.83 20.85 20.23
CA ASN A 114 -28.76 21.14 21.67
C ASN A 114 -28.82 19.87 22.55
N ALA A 115 -29.13 18.71 21.98
CA ALA A 115 -29.05 17.42 22.67
C ALA A 115 -27.64 16.80 22.63
N THR A 116 -26.71 17.35 21.82
CA THR A 116 -25.37 16.82 21.58
C THR A 116 -24.27 17.86 21.85
N ASN A 117 -24.30 18.54 22.99
CA ASN A 117 -23.13 19.29 23.47
C ASN A 117 -22.08 18.29 23.96
N GLY A 118 -21.20 17.80 23.07
CA GLY A 118 -20.12 16.90 23.49
C GLY A 118 -19.09 16.42 22.47
N MET A 119 -19.28 16.55 21.15
CA MET A 119 -18.26 16.10 20.19
C MET A 119 -18.26 16.92 18.90
N GLU A 120 -17.47 18.01 18.89
CA GLU A 120 -16.95 18.56 17.64
C GLU A 120 -16.01 17.54 16.99
N LEU A 121 -16.31 17.11 15.77
CA LEU A 121 -15.37 16.46 14.88
C LEU A 121 -15.10 17.41 13.70
N ASP A 122 -14.15 18.32 13.90
CA ASP A 122 -13.49 19.08 12.82
C ASP A 122 -12.60 18.11 12.01
N PRO A 123 -12.92 17.80 10.73
CA PRO A 123 -12.12 16.89 9.91
C PRO A 123 -10.81 17.51 9.40
N SER A 124 -10.50 18.77 9.73
CA SER A 124 -9.46 19.55 9.07
C SER A 124 -8.14 19.67 9.83
N LYS A 125 -7.97 19.00 10.99
CA LYS A 125 -6.67 18.96 11.70
C LYS A 125 -5.89 17.69 11.36
N GLY A 126 -5.20 17.73 10.23
CA GLY A 126 -4.16 16.75 9.88
C GLY A 126 -3.06 16.73 10.94
N ALA A 127 -2.77 15.54 11.48
CA ALA A 127 -1.71 15.31 12.45
C ALA A 127 -0.34 15.68 11.85
N LYS A 128 0.27 16.76 12.35
CA LYS A 128 1.69 17.07 12.11
C LYS A 128 2.54 16.07 12.89
N ASN A 129 2.99 15.00 12.24
CA ASN A 129 3.99 14.11 12.82
C ASN A 129 5.36 14.80 12.83
N LYS A 130 5.77 15.23 14.03
CA LYS A 130 7.11 15.74 14.34
C LYS A 130 8.10 14.58 14.19
N ARG A 131 8.93 14.63 13.14
CA ARG A 131 10.08 13.74 12.96
C ARG A 131 10.97 13.86 14.19
N ARG A 132 11.21 12.74 14.89
CA ARG A 132 12.33 12.63 15.84
C ARG A 132 13.59 12.41 15.02
N ASP A 133 14.40 13.45 14.98
CA ASP A 133 15.80 13.39 14.63
C ASP A 133 16.54 12.86 15.87
N ASP A 134 17.01 11.63 15.80
CA ASP A 134 18.02 11.12 16.74
C ASP A 134 19.20 10.64 15.89
N GLY A 135 20.07 11.59 15.56
CA GLY A 135 21.38 11.32 15.05
C GLY A 135 22.31 10.75 16.12
N LYS A 136 22.99 9.66 15.74
CA LYS A 136 24.36 9.26 16.11
C LYS A 136 24.77 9.26 17.59
N LYS A 137 25.13 8.07 18.06
CA LYS A 137 26.52 7.80 18.46
C LYS A 137 26.91 6.36 18.15
#